data_AF-A0A8D1M4P0-F1
#
_entry.id   AF-A0A8D1M4P0-F1
#
_cell.length_a   1.000
_cell.length_b   1.000
_cell.length_c   1.000
_cell.angle_alpha   90.00
_cell.angle_beta   90.00
_cell.angle_gamma   90.00
#
_symmetry.space_group_name_H-M   'P 1'
#
loop_
_entity.id
_entity.type
_entity.pdbx_description
1 polymer ?
#
loop_
_entity_poly.entity_id
_entity_poly.type
_entity_poly.pdbx_seq_one_letter_code
_entity_poly.pdbx_strand_id
1 'polypeptide(L)'
;ARETLRPFYMEDSFCHYNMFNHHFFDGKAALDVCRTFLQEDKGEGVIMVTDPPFGGLVEPLAVTFKKLIAMWKEGQSQDNGHKELPIFWIFPYFFEARICQFFPSFCMLDYQVDYDNHALYKHGKRGRKQSPVRIFTNIPPNKIVLPIEEGYRFCSLCQRYVSVENQHCEHCNSCTSKDGRKWNHCFLCKKCVKPSWIHCNTCSHCALPDHSCQGPKDGCFICGELDHKRSTCPNISTTKKVTHENNQNKRMKVSNLLYNLYRKPGYTNDSRIFRKTMVISTGLT
;
A
#
# COMPACT_ATOMS: atom_id res chain seq x y z
N ALA A 1 -14.90 7.11 9.92
CA ALA A 1 -16.08 6.24 9.78
C ALA A 1 -16.42 5.74 11.16
N ARG A 2 -17.45 6.34 11.77
CA ARG A 2 -17.79 6.24 13.19
C ARG A 2 -18.90 5.20 13.35
N GLU A 3 -18.73 4.25 14.26
CA GLU A 3 -19.79 3.40 14.87
C GLU A 3 -20.69 2.53 13.97
N THR A 4 -20.74 2.75 12.65
CA THR A 4 -21.71 2.11 11.74
C THR A 4 -21.51 0.61 11.54
N LEU A 5 -20.32 0.06 11.82
CA LEU A 5 -20.06 -1.39 11.71
C LEU A 5 -20.36 -2.15 12.99
N ARG A 6 -20.39 -1.48 14.15
CA ARG A 6 -20.60 -2.12 15.46
C ARG A 6 -21.86 -3.00 15.50
N PRO A 7 -23.01 -2.61 14.92
CA PRO A 7 -24.21 -3.46 14.96
C PRO A 7 -24.11 -4.76 14.15
N PHE A 8 -23.11 -4.90 13.27
CA PHE A 8 -22.99 -6.03 12.33
C PHE A 8 -21.98 -7.09 12.75
N TYR A 9 -21.21 -6.83 13.81
CA TYR A 9 -20.14 -7.73 14.27
C TYR A 9 -20.23 -7.93 15.79
N MET A 10 -19.90 -9.14 16.23
CA MET A 10 -19.71 -9.46 17.64
C MET A 10 -18.44 -8.76 18.17
N GLU A 11 -18.36 -8.56 19.48
CA GLU A 11 -17.24 -7.84 20.13
C GLU A 11 -15.88 -8.54 19.92
N ASP A 12 -15.88 -9.86 19.73
CA ASP A 12 -14.68 -10.65 19.41
C ASP A 12 -14.18 -10.45 17.97
N SER A 13 -15.01 -9.85 17.11
CA SER A 13 -14.80 -9.74 15.67
C SER A 13 -14.60 -8.28 15.23
N PHE A 14 -14.78 -7.30 16.12
CA PHE A 14 -14.66 -5.88 15.83
C PHE A 14 -14.15 -5.05 17.02
N CYS A 15 -13.21 -4.14 16.75
CA CYS A 15 -12.76 -3.13 17.71
C CYS A 15 -12.90 -1.74 17.09
N HIS A 16 -13.51 -0.80 17.80
CA HIS A 16 -13.45 0.60 17.39
C HIS A 16 -12.04 1.13 17.67
N TYR A 17 -11.27 1.34 16.60
CA TYR A 17 -9.83 1.60 16.65
C TYR A 17 -9.41 2.76 15.75
N ASN A 18 -8.54 3.64 16.25
CA ASN A 18 -7.92 4.70 15.48
C ASN A 18 -6.48 4.33 15.08
N MET A 19 -6.29 4.07 13.80
CA MET A 19 -5.02 3.66 13.22
C MET A 19 -3.92 4.73 13.17
N PHE A 20 -4.22 6.00 13.46
CA PHE A 20 -3.21 7.07 13.45
C PHE A 20 -2.52 7.25 14.80
N ASN A 21 -3.20 6.91 15.89
CA ASN A 21 -2.70 7.11 17.25
C ASN A 21 -2.74 5.86 18.12
N HIS A 22 -3.11 4.70 17.56
CA HIS A 22 -3.23 3.43 18.28
C HIS A 22 -4.23 3.49 19.45
N HIS A 23 -5.34 4.21 19.27
CA HIS A 23 -6.37 4.36 20.31
C HIS A 23 -7.51 3.35 20.12
N PHE A 24 -7.82 2.60 21.17
CA PHE A 24 -9.00 1.73 21.27
C PHE A 24 -10.10 2.47 22.04
N PHE A 25 -11.23 2.75 21.37
CA PHE A 25 -12.30 3.56 21.95
C PHE A 25 -13.04 2.82 23.08
N ASP A 26 -13.09 1.49 23.02
CA ASP A 26 -13.64 0.64 24.08
C ASP A 26 -12.59 0.29 25.16
N GLY A 27 -11.50 1.05 25.20
CA GLY A 27 -10.48 0.99 26.23
C GLY A 27 -9.73 -0.34 26.29
N LYS A 28 -9.41 -0.77 27.51
CA LYS A 28 -8.54 -1.92 27.78
C LYS A 28 -9.14 -3.25 27.28
N ALA A 29 -10.47 -3.40 27.36
CA ALA A 29 -11.13 -4.63 26.92
C ALA A 29 -10.88 -4.91 25.43
N ALA A 30 -11.09 -3.92 24.56
CA ALA A 30 -10.83 -4.07 23.12
C ALA A 30 -9.32 -4.22 22.80
N LEU A 31 -8.45 -3.54 23.56
CA LEU A 31 -7.00 -3.74 23.44
C LEU A 31 -6.62 -5.20 23.77
N ASP A 32 -7.18 -5.77 24.84
CA ASP A 32 -6.91 -7.14 25.27
C ASP A 32 -7.48 -8.17 24.28
N VAL A 33 -8.66 -7.91 23.66
CA VAL A 33 -9.18 -8.73 22.54
C VAL A 33 -8.19 -8.75 21.37
N CYS A 34 -7.69 -7.58 20.95
CA CYS A 34 -6.71 -7.47 19.88
C CYS A 34 -5.39 -8.17 20.23
N ARG A 35 -4.90 -8.00 21.46
CA ARG A 35 -3.68 -8.68 21.93
C ARG A 35 -3.85 -10.20 21.90
N THR A 36 -4.94 -10.71 22.46
CA THR A 36 -5.23 -12.15 22.48
C THR A 36 -5.29 -12.71 21.06
N PHE A 37 -5.98 -12.04 20.14
CA PHE A 37 -6.05 -12.47 18.74
C PHE A 37 -4.66 -12.57 18.08
N LEU A 38 -3.78 -11.60 18.33
CA LEU A 38 -2.43 -11.59 17.79
C LEU A 38 -1.53 -12.68 18.40
N GLN A 39 -1.75 -13.04 19.67
CA GLN A 39 -0.89 -13.97 20.41
C GLN A 39 -1.41 -15.42 20.42
N GLU A 40 -2.67 -15.63 20.09
CA GLU A 40 -3.29 -16.96 19.99
C GLU A 40 -2.51 -17.86 19.02
N ASP A 41 -2.43 -19.15 19.33
CA ASP A 41 -1.58 -20.14 18.63
C ASP A 41 -0.11 -19.74 18.57
N LYS A 42 0.39 -19.04 19.61
CA LYS A 42 1.74 -18.46 19.65
C LYS A 42 1.98 -17.55 18.44
N GLY A 43 0.94 -16.84 18.00
CA GLY A 43 0.95 -15.94 16.84
C GLY A 43 1.17 -16.62 15.49
N GLU A 44 1.04 -17.95 15.40
CA GLU A 44 1.12 -18.67 14.13
C GLU A 44 -0.15 -18.50 13.30
N GLY A 45 0.01 -18.48 11.97
CA GLY A 45 -1.11 -18.38 11.04
C GLY A 45 -1.85 -17.04 11.05
N VAL A 46 -1.29 -15.98 11.64
CA VAL A 46 -1.85 -14.62 11.62
C VAL A 46 -1.25 -13.79 10.49
N ILE A 47 -2.09 -13.04 9.77
CA ILE A 47 -1.67 -11.97 8.86
C ILE A 47 -2.43 -10.68 9.18
N MET A 48 -1.73 -9.54 9.15
CA MET A 48 -2.37 -8.22 9.23
C MET A 48 -2.58 -7.65 7.83
N VAL A 49 -3.81 -7.28 7.50
CA VAL A 49 -4.18 -6.62 6.23
C VAL A 49 -4.65 -5.21 6.53
N THR A 50 -4.04 -4.20 5.90
CA THR A 50 -4.37 -2.79 6.16
C THR A 50 -4.71 -2.06 4.86
N ASP A 51 -5.80 -1.28 4.89
CA ASP A 51 -6.21 -0.32 3.84
C ASP A 51 -6.46 1.06 4.48
N PRO A 52 -5.39 1.74 4.93
CA PRO A 52 -5.51 3.05 5.58
C PRO A 52 -5.92 4.14 4.58
N PRO A 53 -6.41 5.30 5.04
CA PRO A 53 -6.82 6.35 4.13
C PRO A 53 -5.58 7.00 3.51
N PHE A 54 -5.54 7.09 2.18
CA PHE A 54 -4.36 7.55 1.43
C PHE A 54 -3.98 9.02 1.68
N GLY A 55 -4.91 9.84 2.17
CA GLY A 55 -4.65 11.23 2.57
C GLY A 55 -3.95 11.35 3.93
N GLY A 56 -3.80 10.25 4.67
CA GLY A 56 -3.07 10.22 5.93
C GLY A 56 -1.55 10.28 5.77
N LEU A 57 -0.86 10.69 6.82
CA LEU A 57 0.60 10.63 6.87
C LEU A 57 1.07 9.18 7.05
N VAL A 58 2.00 8.73 6.20
CA VAL A 58 2.58 7.37 6.23
C VAL A 58 3.27 7.06 7.56
N GLU A 59 3.91 8.07 8.17
CA GLU A 59 4.70 7.91 9.38
C GLU A 59 3.86 7.53 10.63
N PRO A 60 2.78 8.26 10.99
CA PRO A 60 1.88 7.83 12.08
C PRO A 60 1.30 6.42 11.89
N LEU A 61 0.99 6.03 10.65
CA LEU A 61 0.54 4.68 10.33
C LEU A 61 1.64 3.65 10.62
N ALA A 62 2.87 3.92 10.17
CA ALA A 62 4.00 3.04 10.42
C ALA A 62 4.31 2.89 11.92
N VAL A 63 4.25 3.99 12.69
CA VAL A 63 4.39 3.96 14.16
C VAL A 63 3.33 3.05 14.78
N THR A 64 2.09 3.19 14.35
CA THR A 64 0.98 2.39 14.87
C THR A 64 1.09 0.91 14.48
N PHE A 65 1.51 0.59 13.26
CA PHE A 65 1.78 -0.78 12.84
C PHE A 65 2.92 -1.42 13.63
N LYS A 66 3.98 -0.65 13.97
CA LYS A 66 5.06 -1.13 14.85
C LYS A 66 4.56 -1.49 16.25
N LYS A 67 3.58 -0.76 16.79
CA LYS A 67 2.94 -1.11 18.08
C LYS A 67 2.18 -2.45 18.00
N LEU A 68 1.42 -2.66 16.92
CA LEU A 68 0.75 -3.95 16.68
C LEU A 68 1.73 -5.12 16.52
N ILE A 69 2.83 -4.89 15.79
CA ILE A 69 3.92 -5.88 15.66
C ILE A 69 4.55 -6.18 17.03
N ALA A 70 4.77 -5.16 17.87
CA ALA A 70 5.32 -5.35 19.22
C ALA A 70 4.40 -6.22 20.08
N MET A 71 3.08 -5.94 20.08
CA MET A 71 2.11 -6.77 20.79
C MET A 71 2.10 -8.23 20.30
N TRP A 72 2.22 -8.46 18.98
CA TRP A 72 2.35 -9.81 18.43
C TRP A 72 3.64 -10.50 18.91
N LYS A 73 4.76 -9.77 18.98
CA LYS A 73 6.07 -10.29 19.43
C LYS A 73 6.09 -10.67 20.91
N GLU A 74 5.33 -9.98 21.77
CA GLU A 74 5.23 -10.29 23.20
C GLU A 74 4.74 -11.73 23.47
N GLY A 75 3.92 -12.30 22.59
CA GLY A 75 3.43 -13.69 22.70
C GLY A 75 4.37 -14.76 22.11
N GLN A 76 5.56 -14.39 21.62
CA GLN A 76 6.49 -15.30 20.96
C GLN A 76 7.53 -15.87 21.94
N SER A 77 7.94 -17.13 21.74
CA SER A 77 9.09 -17.71 22.44
C SER A 77 10.43 -17.13 21.94
N GLN A 78 11.48 -17.18 22.77
CA GLN A 78 12.81 -16.63 22.44
C GLN A 78 13.41 -17.24 21.14
N ASP A 79 13.11 -18.50 20.81
CA ASP A 79 13.55 -19.16 19.58
C ASP A 79 12.96 -18.55 18.29
N ASN A 80 11.89 -17.76 18.37
CA ASN A 80 11.23 -17.12 17.22
C ASN A 80 11.75 -15.70 16.93
N GLY A 81 12.90 -15.28 17.49
CA GLY A 81 13.42 -13.91 17.39
C GLY A 81 13.57 -13.35 15.96
N HIS A 82 13.68 -14.23 14.96
CA HIS A 82 13.80 -13.86 13.54
C HIS A 82 12.47 -13.75 12.78
N LYS A 83 11.34 -14.17 13.36
CA LYS A 83 10.04 -14.11 12.68
C LYS A 83 9.46 -12.69 12.75
N GLU A 84 8.94 -12.21 11.62
CA GLU A 84 8.15 -10.98 11.54
C GLU A 84 6.67 -11.32 11.37
N LEU A 85 5.78 -10.51 11.96
CA LEU A 85 4.35 -10.56 11.67
C LEU A 85 4.15 -10.38 10.15
N PRO A 86 3.47 -11.31 9.46
CA PRO A 86 3.16 -11.14 8.05
C PRO A 86 2.13 -10.03 7.82
N ILE A 87 2.44 -9.12 6.91
CA ILE A 87 1.64 -7.89 6.69
C ILE A 87 1.36 -7.69 5.21
N PHE A 88 0.12 -7.34 4.90
CA PHE A 88 -0.31 -6.74 3.65
C PHE A 88 -0.72 -5.30 3.91
N TRP A 89 0.10 -4.35 3.47
CA TRP A 89 -0.22 -2.93 3.52
C TRP A 89 -0.64 -2.46 2.12
N ILE A 90 -1.92 -2.16 1.97
CA ILE A 90 -2.54 -1.74 0.72
C ILE A 90 -2.42 -0.22 0.62
N PHE A 91 -1.62 0.27 -0.32
CA PHE A 91 -1.28 1.69 -0.40
C PHE A 91 -0.84 2.09 -1.83
N PRO A 92 -0.85 3.39 -2.19
CA PRO A 92 -0.45 3.81 -3.52
C PRO A 92 1.04 3.59 -3.79
N TYR A 93 1.38 3.10 -4.99
CA TYR A 93 2.76 2.70 -5.35
C TYR A 93 3.79 3.83 -5.22
N PHE A 94 3.36 5.09 -5.34
CA PHE A 94 4.25 6.26 -5.24
C PHE A 94 4.74 6.55 -3.82
N PHE A 95 4.23 5.83 -2.81
CA PHE A 95 4.72 5.87 -1.43
C PHE A 95 5.73 4.77 -1.09
N GLU A 96 6.09 3.89 -2.04
CA GLU A 96 7.02 2.78 -1.82
C GLU A 96 8.29 3.19 -1.06
N ALA A 97 8.96 4.25 -1.51
CA ALA A 97 10.19 4.71 -0.86
C ALA A 97 10.00 5.06 0.62
N ARG A 98 8.86 5.67 0.99
CA ARG A 98 8.55 6.01 2.40
C ARG A 98 8.17 4.76 3.19
N ILE A 99 7.42 3.83 2.59
CA ILE A 99 7.06 2.57 3.26
C ILE A 99 8.31 1.75 3.56
N CYS A 100 9.20 1.57 2.59
CA CYS A 100 10.44 0.81 2.77
C CYS A 100 11.44 1.47 3.74
N GLN A 101 11.38 2.80 3.93
CA GLN A 101 12.15 3.47 5.00
C GLN A 101 11.72 3.00 6.40
N PHE A 102 10.42 2.76 6.62
CA PHE A 102 9.92 2.28 7.91
C PHE A 102 9.96 0.76 8.05
N PHE A 103 9.80 0.05 6.93
CA PHE A 103 9.76 -1.42 6.83
C PHE A 103 10.66 -1.90 5.68
N PRO A 104 11.99 -2.03 5.91
CA PRO A 104 12.93 -2.41 4.85
C PRO A 104 12.72 -3.81 4.27
N SER A 105 12.06 -4.71 5.02
CA SER A 105 11.70 -6.06 4.55
C SER A 105 10.53 -6.06 3.55
N PHE A 106 9.83 -4.92 3.37
CA PHE A 106 8.66 -4.86 2.51
C PHE A 106 9.06 -4.73 1.04
N CYS A 107 8.32 -5.45 0.22
CA CYS A 107 8.36 -5.35 -1.23
C CYS A 107 6.97 -5.05 -1.80
N MET A 108 6.91 -4.44 -2.98
CA MET A 108 5.66 -4.11 -3.65
C MET A 108 5.29 -5.20 -4.68
N LEU A 109 4.10 -5.77 -4.53
CA LEU A 109 3.50 -6.67 -5.53
C LEU A 109 2.94 -5.88 -6.71
N ASP A 110 2.88 -6.50 -7.89
CA ASP A 110 2.37 -5.83 -9.09
C ASP A 110 0.83 -5.83 -9.17
N TYR A 111 0.16 -6.49 -8.22
CA TYR A 111 -1.29 -6.60 -8.18
C TYR A 111 -1.95 -5.22 -8.00
N GLN A 112 -2.79 -4.87 -8.96
CA GLN A 112 -3.54 -3.62 -9.01
C GLN A 112 -4.84 -3.76 -8.22
N VAL A 113 -4.90 -3.17 -7.03
CA VAL A 113 -6.10 -3.21 -6.21
C VAL A 113 -7.12 -2.22 -6.76
N ASP A 114 -8.24 -2.72 -7.30
CA ASP A 114 -9.35 -1.91 -7.82
C ASP A 114 -10.45 -1.72 -6.75
N TYR A 115 -11.08 -0.54 -6.77
CA TYR A 115 -12.13 -0.16 -5.82
C TYR A 115 -13.41 0.18 -6.59
N ASP A 116 -14.55 -0.37 -6.16
CA ASP A 116 -15.81 -0.24 -6.91
C ASP A 116 -16.27 1.23 -7.06
N ASN A 117 -15.89 2.09 -6.11
CA ASN A 117 -16.47 3.41 -5.91
C ASN A 117 -15.45 4.56 -5.75
N HIS A 118 -14.17 4.39 -6.08
CA HIS A 118 -13.20 5.50 -5.94
C HIS A 118 -12.92 6.22 -7.26
N ALA A 119 -13.39 7.46 -7.41
CA ALA A 119 -13.26 8.25 -8.65
C ALA A 119 -11.80 8.38 -9.18
N LEU A 120 -10.80 8.45 -8.29
CA LEU A 120 -9.38 8.53 -8.66
C LEU A 120 -8.68 7.16 -8.81
N TYR A 121 -9.30 6.07 -8.34
CA TYR A 121 -8.66 4.75 -8.23
C TYR A 121 -9.45 3.62 -8.90
N LYS A 122 -10.46 3.96 -9.69
CA LYS A 122 -11.26 3.04 -10.51
C LYS A 122 -10.79 3.01 -11.96
N HIS A 123 -10.83 1.83 -12.57
CA HIS A 123 -10.73 1.65 -14.01
C HIS A 123 -12.03 2.13 -14.72
N GLY A 124 -11.96 3.10 -15.64
CA GLY A 124 -13.15 3.48 -16.44
C GLY A 124 -13.04 4.78 -17.25
N LYS A 125 -14.10 5.08 -18.03
CA LYS A 125 -14.17 6.18 -19.03
C LYS A 125 -13.94 7.60 -18.47
N ARG A 126 -14.07 7.82 -17.16
CA ARG A 126 -13.81 9.11 -16.48
C ARG A 126 -12.70 9.04 -15.42
N GLY A 127 -12.03 7.89 -15.27
CA GLY A 127 -10.98 7.62 -14.28
C GLY A 127 -9.61 7.36 -14.90
N ARG A 128 -8.60 7.01 -14.09
CA ARG A 128 -7.30 6.54 -14.62
C ARG A 128 -7.50 5.17 -15.29
N LYS A 129 -6.72 4.90 -16.35
CA LYS A 129 -6.70 3.58 -17.02
C LYS A 129 -6.29 2.43 -16.09
N GLN A 130 -5.66 2.69 -14.95
CA GLN A 130 -5.20 1.66 -14.01
C GLN A 130 -5.21 2.22 -12.59
N SER A 131 -5.54 1.39 -11.58
CA SER A 131 -5.46 1.79 -10.17
C SER A 131 -3.99 2.04 -9.80
N PRO A 132 -3.67 3.08 -9.01
CA PRO A 132 -2.32 3.28 -8.48
C PRO A 132 -2.08 2.55 -7.16
N VAL A 133 -3.06 1.79 -6.64
CA VAL A 133 -2.97 1.10 -5.35
C VAL A 133 -2.36 -0.29 -5.54
N ARG A 134 -1.37 -0.61 -4.72
CA ARG A 134 -0.64 -1.89 -4.72
C ARG A 134 -0.63 -2.47 -3.30
N ILE A 135 -0.09 -3.67 -3.19
CA ILE A 135 0.12 -4.35 -1.91
C ILE A 135 1.61 -4.34 -1.60
N PHE A 136 1.94 -3.86 -0.41
CA PHE A 136 3.27 -3.94 0.17
C PHE A 136 3.30 -5.05 1.23
N THR A 137 4.32 -5.90 1.20
CA THR A 137 4.38 -7.05 2.12
C THR A 137 5.80 -7.48 2.43
N ASN A 138 6.03 -8.02 3.62
CA ASN A 138 7.23 -8.75 4.00
C ASN A 138 7.18 -10.26 3.64
N ILE A 139 6.07 -10.74 3.06
CA ILE A 139 5.99 -12.10 2.52
C ILE A 139 6.80 -12.17 1.21
N PRO A 140 7.67 -13.17 1.03
CA PRO A 140 8.42 -13.35 -0.22
C PRO A 140 7.49 -13.39 -1.45
N PRO A 141 7.71 -12.54 -2.48
CA PRO A 141 6.84 -12.46 -3.66
C PRO A 141 6.67 -13.77 -4.42
N ASN A 142 7.65 -14.68 -4.36
CA ASN A 142 7.58 -15.99 -5.01
C ASN A 142 6.52 -16.92 -4.38
N LYS A 143 6.07 -16.64 -3.15
CA LYS A 143 5.01 -17.38 -2.47
C LYS A 143 3.61 -16.86 -2.81
N ILE A 144 3.50 -15.75 -3.54
CA ILE A 144 2.23 -15.08 -3.84
C ILE A 144 1.90 -15.27 -5.31
N VAL A 145 0.81 -16.00 -5.56
CA VAL A 145 0.27 -16.24 -6.90
C VAL A 145 -0.74 -15.15 -7.23
N LEU A 146 -0.57 -14.49 -8.38
CA LEU A 146 -1.56 -13.53 -8.90
C LEU A 146 -2.42 -14.19 -9.99
N PRO A 147 -3.71 -13.82 -10.10
CA PRO A 147 -4.66 -14.46 -11.02
C PRO A 147 -4.28 -14.24 -12.48
N ILE A 148 -4.02 -15.32 -13.24
CA ILE A 148 -3.61 -15.23 -14.64
C ILE A 148 -4.78 -14.71 -15.50
N GLU A 149 -5.99 -15.08 -15.13
CA GLU A 149 -7.26 -14.64 -15.72
C GLU A 149 -7.48 -13.13 -15.64
N GLU A 150 -6.83 -12.43 -14.70
CA GLU A 150 -6.86 -10.96 -14.59
C GLU A 150 -5.68 -10.27 -15.30
N GLY A 151 -4.90 -11.01 -16.09
CA GLY A 151 -3.79 -10.44 -16.87
C GLY A 151 -2.46 -10.37 -16.12
N TYR A 152 -2.19 -11.35 -15.25
CA TYR A 152 -0.88 -11.49 -14.61
C TYR A 152 -0.12 -12.72 -15.14
N ARG A 153 1.21 -12.67 -15.07
CA ARG A 153 2.11 -13.75 -15.47
C ARG A 153 3.25 -13.89 -14.48
N PHE A 154 3.81 -15.09 -14.35
CA PHE A 154 5.02 -15.30 -13.57
C PHE A 154 6.26 -14.85 -14.35
N CYS A 155 7.13 -14.06 -13.72
CA CYS A 155 8.45 -13.75 -14.23
C CYS A 155 9.49 -14.65 -13.55
N SER A 156 10.11 -15.54 -14.32
CA SER A 156 11.14 -16.48 -13.84
C SER A 156 12.43 -15.79 -13.39
N LEU A 157 12.79 -14.65 -13.98
CA LEU A 157 14.00 -13.92 -13.60
C LEU A 157 13.84 -13.21 -12.25
N CYS A 158 12.70 -12.55 -12.04
CA CYS A 158 12.39 -11.87 -10.78
C CYS A 158 11.78 -12.79 -9.71
N GLN A 159 11.42 -14.03 -10.06
CA GLN A 159 10.72 -14.98 -9.20
C GLN A 159 9.45 -14.37 -8.56
N ARG A 160 8.63 -13.68 -9.35
CA ARG A 160 7.39 -13.04 -8.89
C ARG A 160 6.37 -12.91 -10.00
N TYR A 161 5.10 -12.77 -9.63
CA TYR A 161 4.05 -12.44 -10.60
C TYR A 161 4.04 -10.94 -10.92
N VAL A 162 3.82 -10.63 -12.19
CA VAL A 162 3.80 -9.28 -12.76
C VAL A 162 2.65 -9.13 -13.75
N SER A 163 2.21 -7.91 -14.02
CA SER A 163 1.27 -7.62 -15.12
C SER A 163 1.85 -8.12 -16.45
N VAL A 164 0.99 -8.61 -17.34
CA VAL A 164 1.41 -9.03 -18.69
C VAL A 164 2.10 -7.92 -19.47
N GLU A 165 1.68 -6.67 -19.26
CA GLU A 165 2.25 -5.48 -19.89
C GLU A 165 3.58 -5.00 -19.25
N ASN A 166 3.90 -5.46 -18.04
CA ASN A 166 5.14 -5.13 -17.33
C ASN A 166 6.29 -5.99 -17.87
N GLN A 167 7.12 -5.42 -18.75
CA GLN A 167 8.26 -6.12 -19.34
C GLN A 167 9.46 -6.10 -18.39
N HIS A 168 10.17 -7.23 -18.30
CA HIS A 168 11.42 -7.31 -17.55
C HIS A 168 12.48 -6.46 -18.25
N CYS A 169 13.15 -5.60 -17.49
CA CYS A 169 14.31 -4.86 -18.00
C CYS A 169 15.57 -5.66 -17.68
N GLU A 170 16.28 -6.10 -18.73
CA GLU A 170 17.55 -6.84 -18.60
C GLU A 170 18.65 -5.97 -17.97
N HIS A 171 18.70 -4.68 -18.29
CA HIS A 171 19.70 -3.75 -17.74
C HIS A 171 19.51 -3.43 -16.25
N CYS A 172 18.25 -3.40 -15.78
CA CYS A 172 17.95 -3.22 -14.35
C CYS A 172 17.80 -4.56 -13.62
N ASN A 173 17.82 -5.67 -14.35
CA ASN A 173 17.44 -7.00 -13.88
C ASN A 173 16.14 -7.03 -13.04
N SER A 174 15.12 -6.30 -13.50
CA SER A 174 13.86 -6.16 -12.76
C SER A 174 12.68 -5.81 -13.66
N CYS A 175 11.49 -6.30 -13.31
CA CYS A 175 10.22 -5.82 -13.85
C CYS A 175 9.83 -4.52 -13.13
N THR A 176 10.28 -3.38 -13.65
CA THR A 176 10.28 -2.09 -12.94
C THR A 176 9.00 -1.27 -13.09
N SER A 177 8.10 -1.62 -14.03
CA SER A 177 6.88 -0.84 -14.19
C SER A 177 6.03 -0.93 -12.93
N LYS A 178 5.53 0.22 -12.49
CA LYS A 178 4.66 0.34 -11.31
C LYS A 178 3.21 0.60 -11.67
N ASP A 179 2.96 1.06 -12.90
CA ASP A 179 1.64 1.42 -13.42
C ASP A 179 1.21 0.48 -14.55
N GLY A 180 1.71 -0.77 -14.51
CA GLY A 180 1.38 -1.86 -15.44
C GLY A 180 1.89 -1.70 -16.86
N ARG A 181 2.21 -0.49 -17.32
CA ARG A 181 2.63 -0.21 -18.71
C ARG A 181 4.08 -0.62 -18.96
N LYS A 182 4.47 -0.81 -20.22
CA LYS A 182 5.90 -0.91 -20.58
C LYS A 182 6.65 0.36 -20.17
N TRP A 183 7.75 0.25 -19.43
CA TRP A 183 8.66 1.36 -19.09
C TRP A 183 9.91 1.30 -19.96
N ASN A 184 10.59 2.43 -20.14
CA ASN A 184 11.82 2.53 -20.94
C ASN A 184 13.04 2.64 -20.02
N HIS A 185 14.11 1.91 -20.32
CA HIS A 185 15.38 2.05 -19.61
C HIS A 185 16.10 3.32 -20.08
N CYS A 186 16.48 4.18 -19.15
CA CYS A 186 17.40 5.29 -19.42
C CYS A 186 18.82 4.88 -19.03
N PHE A 187 19.70 4.73 -20.01
CA PHE A 187 21.09 4.33 -19.80
C PHE A 187 21.91 5.36 -19.03
N LEU A 188 21.63 6.65 -19.22
CA LEU A 188 22.32 7.74 -18.52
C LEU A 188 21.96 7.75 -17.02
N CYS A 189 20.67 7.59 -16.69
CA CYS A 189 20.22 7.51 -15.31
C CYS A 189 20.34 6.11 -14.69
N LYS A 190 20.69 5.09 -15.49
CA LYS A 190 20.75 3.67 -15.11
C LYS A 190 19.48 3.17 -14.41
N LYS A 191 18.32 3.64 -14.87
CA LYS A 191 17.01 3.27 -14.30
C LYS A 191 15.92 3.29 -15.35
N CYS A 192 14.89 2.48 -15.12
CA CYS A 192 13.68 2.54 -15.92
C CYS A 192 12.78 3.70 -15.51
N VAL A 193 12.17 4.33 -16.51
CA VAL A 193 11.26 5.47 -16.34
C VAL A 193 10.00 5.27 -17.17
N LYS A 194 8.95 6.04 -16.84
CA LYS A 194 7.69 6.01 -17.59
C LYS A 194 7.95 6.37 -19.06
N PRO A 195 7.18 5.82 -20.03
CA PRO A 195 7.34 6.14 -21.45
C PRO A 195 7.23 7.61 -21.80
N SER A 196 6.44 8.36 -21.01
CA SER A 196 6.24 9.79 -21.20
C SER A 196 7.38 10.64 -20.62
N TRP A 197 8.44 10.05 -20.09
CA TRP A 197 9.59 10.76 -19.53
C TRP A 197 10.74 10.75 -20.53
N ILE A 198 11.44 11.87 -20.62
CA ILE A 198 12.64 12.04 -21.43
C ILE A 198 13.84 12.33 -20.53
N HIS A 199 15.05 11.96 -20.94
CA HIS A 199 16.27 12.39 -20.26
C HIS A 199 16.59 13.83 -20.63
N CYS A 200 16.67 14.72 -19.65
CA CYS A 200 17.10 16.09 -19.86
C CYS A 200 18.61 16.20 -19.67
N ASN A 201 19.32 16.61 -20.71
CA ASN A 201 20.77 16.79 -20.65
C ASN A 201 21.17 17.93 -19.68
N THR A 202 20.38 19.00 -19.64
CA THR A 202 20.64 20.14 -18.73
C THR A 202 20.50 19.73 -17.27
N CYS A 203 19.44 18.98 -16.92
CA CYS A 203 19.22 18.54 -15.54
C CYS A 203 19.96 17.25 -15.17
N SER A 204 20.49 16.52 -16.17
CA SER A 204 21.09 15.20 -16.01
C SER A 204 20.17 14.18 -15.32
N HIS A 205 18.85 14.33 -15.47
CA HIS A 205 17.87 13.36 -14.98
C HIS A 205 16.67 13.23 -15.91
N CYS A 206 15.97 12.10 -15.83
CA CYS A 206 14.70 11.93 -16.53
C CYS A 206 13.60 12.78 -15.89
N ALA A 207 12.76 13.39 -16.71
CA ALA A 207 11.62 14.20 -16.31
C ALA A 207 10.52 14.16 -17.39
N LEU A 208 9.38 14.79 -17.12
CA LEU A 208 8.39 15.07 -18.17
C LEU A 208 8.95 16.07 -19.19
N PRO A 209 8.50 16.06 -20.46
CA PRO A 209 8.97 17.00 -21.49
C PRO A 209 8.92 18.47 -21.03
N ASP A 210 7.78 18.88 -20.45
CA ASP A 210 7.53 20.27 -20.03
C ASP A 210 8.03 20.59 -18.60
N HIS A 211 9.14 19.98 -18.18
CA HIS A 211 9.72 20.26 -16.86
C HIS A 211 10.54 21.55 -16.84
N SER A 212 10.62 22.20 -15.68
CA SER A 212 11.52 23.33 -15.46
C SER A 212 12.95 22.82 -15.22
N CYS A 213 13.89 23.24 -16.07
CA CYS A 213 15.30 22.91 -15.89
C CYS A 213 16.01 23.72 -14.80
N GLN A 214 15.41 24.84 -14.37
CA GLN A 214 16.00 25.78 -13.41
C GLN A 214 15.89 25.32 -11.94
N GLY A 215 15.68 24.03 -11.69
CA GLY A 215 15.33 23.50 -10.38
C GLY A 215 13.86 23.74 -10.02
N PRO A 216 13.39 23.32 -8.82
CA PRO A 216 12.14 23.87 -8.30
C PRO A 216 12.26 25.39 -8.35
N LYS A 217 11.22 26.09 -8.83
CA LYS A 217 11.14 27.52 -8.52
C LYS A 217 11.19 27.58 -7.01
N ASP A 218 12.31 28.05 -6.46
CA ASP A 218 12.30 28.41 -5.05
C ASP A 218 11.12 29.37 -4.88
N GLY A 219 10.41 29.23 -3.77
CA GLY A 219 9.27 30.06 -3.44
C GLY A 219 7.90 29.39 -3.48
N CYS A 220 6.91 30.21 -3.13
CA CYS A 220 5.57 29.78 -2.82
C CYS A 220 4.84 29.29 -4.08
N PHE A 221 4.27 28.08 -4.02
CA PHE A 221 3.48 27.52 -5.13
C PHE A 221 2.22 28.31 -5.52
N ILE A 222 1.84 29.35 -4.76
CA ILE A 222 0.67 30.19 -5.04
C ILE A 222 1.09 31.50 -5.72
N CYS A 223 2.16 32.15 -5.26
CA CYS A 223 2.56 33.47 -5.77
C CYS A 223 4.00 33.56 -6.27
N GLY A 224 4.82 32.53 -6.07
CA GLY A 224 6.21 32.47 -6.55
C GLY A 224 7.26 33.08 -5.63
N GLU A 225 6.87 33.70 -4.51
CA GLU A 225 7.79 34.42 -3.60
C GLU A 225 8.65 33.48 -2.74
N LEU A 226 9.92 33.82 -2.55
CA LEU A 226 10.94 32.96 -1.92
C LEU A 226 10.86 32.91 -0.39
N ASP A 227 10.17 33.87 0.23
CA ASP A 227 10.19 34.15 1.67
C ASP A 227 9.21 33.28 2.48
N HIS A 228 8.36 32.49 1.82
CA HIS A 228 7.38 31.66 2.51
C HIS A 228 7.02 30.36 1.77
N LYS A 229 6.61 29.35 2.54
CA LYS A 229 6.02 28.11 2.01
C LYS A 229 4.54 28.34 1.70
N ARG A 230 3.95 27.50 0.84
CA ARG A 230 2.52 27.54 0.49
C ARG A 230 1.58 27.74 1.69
N SER A 231 1.86 27.09 2.82
CA SER A 231 1.04 27.11 4.03
C SER A 231 0.94 28.48 4.70
N THR A 232 1.88 29.39 4.41
CA THR A 232 1.98 30.74 5.01
C THR A 232 1.84 31.84 3.96
N CYS A 233 1.25 31.51 2.79
CA CYS A 233 1.09 32.48 1.72
C CYS A 233 -0.03 33.49 2.02
N PRO A 234 0.22 34.81 1.92
CA PRO A 234 -0.83 35.82 2.08
C PRO A 234 -1.92 35.72 1.00
N ASN A 235 -1.61 35.11 -0.15
CA ASN A 235 -2.55 34.85 -1.24
C ASN A 235 -3.31 33.51 -1.12
N ILE A 236 -3.20 32.78 0.00
CA ILE A 236 -3.81 31.45 0.16
C ILE A 236 -5.36 31.47 0.06
N SER A 237 -5.99 32.63 0.27
CA SER A 237 -7.44 32.84 0.32
C SER A 237 -8.12 33.02 -1.05
N THR A 238 -7.38 33.26 -2.14
CA THR A 238 -7.97 33.51 -3.47
C THR A 238 -8.16 32.25 -4.33
N THR A 239 -7.56 31.12 -3.95
CA THR A 239 -7.83 29.82 -4.60
C THR A 239 -8.98 29.12 -3.88
N LYS A 240 -10.15 29.07 -4.55
CA LYS A 240 -11.37 28.37 -4.11
C LYS A 240 -11.05 27.11 -3.28
N LYS A 241 -11.50 27.09 -2.03
CA LYS A 241 -11.59 25.86 -1.21
C LYS A 241 -12.48 24.87 -1.96
N VAL A 242 -11.87 23.94 -2.69
CA VAL A 242 -12.52 22.68 -3.01
C VAL A 242 -12.33 21.80 -1.78
N THR A 243 -13.26 21.91 -0.83
CA THR A 243 -13.45 20.90 0.20
C THR A 243 -13.87 19.61 -0.48
N HIS A 244 -12.92 18.73 -0.77
CA HIS A 244 -13.23 17.34 -1.09
C HIS A 244 -13.53 16.60 0.21
N GLU A 245 -14.77 16.70 0.68
CA GLU A 245 -15.35 15.68 1.55
C GLU A 245 -15.56 14.40 0.72
N ASN A 246 -14.53 13.56 0.64
CA ASN A 246 -14.70 12.19 0.13
C ASN A 246 -15.10 11.26 1.28
N ASN A 247 -16.34 11.42 1.75
CA ASN A 247 -17.05 10.39 2.49
C ASN A 247 -17.69 9.42 1.50
N GLN A 248 -16.97 8.36 1.13
CA GLN A 248 -17.57 7.26 0.38
C GLN A 248 -17.10 5.92 0.95
N ASN A 249 -18.08 5.11 1.33
CA ASN A 249 -18.00 3.74 1.82
C ASN A 249 -17.22 2.86 0.84
N LYS A 250 -15.99 2.43 1.17
CA LYS A 250 -15.07 1.78 0.22
C LYS A 250 -15.32 0.28 0.18
N ARG A 251 -15.78 -0.31 -0.92
CA ARG A 251 -15.84 -1.77 -1.03
C ARG A 251 -14.64 -2.27 -1.82
N MET A 252 -13.80 -3.08 -1.20
CA MET A 252 -12.58 -3.62 -1.81
C MET A 252 -12.89 -4.92 -2.56
N LYS A 253 -12.42 -5.05 -3.81
CA LYS A 253 -12.32 -6.36 -4.49
C LYS A 253 -11.01 -7.05 -4.14
N VAL A 254 -10.74 -7.22 -2.85
CA VAL A 254 -9.61 -8.04 -2.35
C VAL A 254 -10.02 -9.51 -2.20
N SER A 255 -11.33 -9.80 -2.30
CA SER A 255 -11.88 -11.14 -2.08
C SER A 255 -11.14 -12.20 -2.89
N ASN A 256 -10.83 -11.97 -4.17
CA ASN A 256 -10.17 -12.99 -5.01
C ASN A 256 -8.68 -13.17 -4.67
N LEU A 257 -7.95 -12.12 -4.31
CA LEU A 257 -6.52 -12.26 -3.98
C LEU A 257 -6.32 -12.90 -2.62
N LEU A 258 -7.07 -12.49 -1.59
CA LEU A 258 -7.07 -13.22 -0.33
C LEU A 258 -7.50 -14.67 -0.59
N TYR A 259 -8.59 -14.89 -1.33
CA TYR A 259 -9.08 -16.23 -1.70
C TYR A 259 -8.00 -17.10 -2.39
N ASN A 260 -7.14 -16.50 -3.23
CA ASN A 260 -6.09 -17.19 -3.98
C ASN A 260 -4.74 -17.33 -3.24
N LEU A 261 -4.47 -16.54 -2.19
CA LEU A 261 -3.36 -16.80 -1.25
C LEU A 261 -3.56 -18.11 -0.46
N TYR A 262 -4.75 -18.72 -0.55
CA TYR A 262 -5.12 -19.92 0.17
C TYR A 262 -4.93 -21.24 -0.61
N ARG A 263 -4.38 -21.23 -1.84
CA ARG A 263 -4.27 -22.48 -2.62
C ARG A 263 -2.84 -22.79 -3.05
N LYS A 264 -2.21 -23.76 -2.37
CA LYS A 264 -1.14 -24.53 -3.00
C LYS A 264 -1.77 -25.38 -4.13
N PRO A 265 -1.17 -25.45 -5.33
CA PRO A 265 -1.56 -26.47 -6.29
C PRO A 265 -1.29 -27.85 -5.67
N GLY A 266 -2.35 -28.63 -5.40
CA GLY A 266 -2.23 -30.06 -5.04
C GLY A 266 -2.41 -30.49 -3.58
N TYR A 267 -3.01 -29.69 -2.68
CA TYR A 267 -3.31 -30.14 -1.31
C TYR A 267 -4.75 -29.81 -0.86
N THR A 268 -5.32 -30.69 -0.03
CA THR A 268 -6.69 -30.64 0.52
C THR A 268 -6.90 -29.46 1.50
N ASN A 269 -8.16 -29.18 1.84
CA ASN A 269 -8.70 -28.01 2.59
C ASN A 269 -8.01 -27.60 3.92
N ASP A 270 -6.96 -28.29 4.37
CA ASP A 270 -6.23 -28.08 5.62
C ASP A 270 -4.88 -27.33 5.44
N SER A 271 -4.56 -26.89 4.21
CA SER A 271 -3.24 -26.31 3.87
C SER A 271 -3.19 -24.78 3.86
N ARG A 272 -3.95 -24.07 4.70
CA ARG A 272 -3.92 -22.59 4.76
C ARG A 272 -2.68 -22.12 5.53
N ILE A 273 -1.82 -21.32 4.88
CA ILE A 273 -0.64 -20.69 5.53
C ILE A 273 -1.07 -19.72 6.63
N PHE A 274 -2.20 -19.03 6.42
CA PHE A 274 -2.82 -18.13 7.38
C PHE A 274 -4.22 -18.62 7.73
N ARG A 275 -4.47 -18.82 9.02
CA ARG A 275 -5.75 -19.24 9.59
C ARG A 275 -6.54 -18.04 10.13
N LYS A 276 -5.86 -16.94 10.42
CA LYS A 276 -6.40 -15.73 11.06
C LYS A 276 -5.98 -14.48 10.30
N THR A 277 -6.90 -13.54 10.12
CA THR A 277 -6.65 -12.28 9.41
C THR A 277 -7.15 -11.10 10.24
N MET A 278 -6.25 -10.21 10.65
CA MET A 278 -6.59 -8.93 11.27
C MET A 278 -6.73 -7.88 10.18
N VAL A 279 -7.92 -7.29 10.03
CA VAL A 279 -8.18 -6.25 9.02
C VAL A 279 -8.24 -4.88 9.69
N ILE A 280 -7.46 -3.92 9.17
CA ILE A 280 -7.49 -2.52 9.62
C ILE A 280 -7.82 -1.64 8.42
N SER A 281 -9.08 -1.17 8.35
CA SER A 281 -9.57 -0.34 7.25
C SER A 281 -10.36 0.87 7.77
N THR A 282 -10.48 1.90 6.93
CA THR A 282 -11.28 3.09 7.21
C THR A 282 -12.76 2.97 6.84
N GLY A 283 -13.17 1.82 6.30
CA GLY A 283 -14.56 1.49 6.04
C GLY A 283 -14.69 0.53 4.86
N LEU A 284 -15.26 -0.65 5.14
CA LEU A 284 -15.65 -1.77 4.28
C LEU A 284 -14.49 -2.61 3.65
N THR A 285 -14.45 -3.87 4.07
CA THR A 285 -14.04 -5.03 3.26
C THR A 285 -15.29 -5.66 2.68
#